data_AF-A0A0R0HWC9-F1
#
_entry.id   AF-A0A0R0HWC9-F1
#
_cell.length_a   1.000
_cell.length_b   1.000
_cell.length_c   1.000
_cell.angle_alpha   90.00
_cell.angle_beta   90.00
_cell.angle_gamma   90.00
#
_symmetry.space_group_name_H-M   'P 1'
#
loop_
_entity.id
_entity.type
_entity.pdbx_description
1 polymer ?
#
loop_
_entity_poly.entity_id
_entity_poly.type
_entity_poly.pdbx_seq_one_letter_code
_entity_poly.pdbx_strand_id
1 'polypeptide(L)'
;MSNNEGAFGVMYVKLKPHLLMVLVQLVLSFLYFLVEASLNKAMNPHVFVTYRHAVGGIVVLPFAYIRERKTWPKLTLTMFVELFFLSLFGIRLTLNMFFASLKYTSPSFVACMINTTSSLTFIIAVGLRLEVVDVKNTRGLAKVFGTVLSLIGALIMTLYEGHTIHSLQGAPLHVRGNLVHKNWIKGSILSVASCISWSLWYILQSILDRGTKRASLCEHV
;
A
#
# COMPACT_ATOMS: atom_id res chain seq x y z
N MET A 1 7.38 26.74 37.16
CA MET A 1 7.30 25.29 36.86
C MET A 1 6.02 24.85 36.13
N SER A 2 4.96 25.68 36.03
CA SER A 2 3.69 25.31 35.38
C SER A 2 3.66 25.36 33.84
N ASN A 3 4.66 25.94 33.16
CA ASN A 3 4.64 26.11 31.70
C ASN A 3 5.13 24.87 30.92
N ASN A 4 5.83 23.95 31.56
CA ASN A 4 6.39 22.76 30.90
C ASN A 4 5.36 21.63 30.69
N GLU A 5 4.35 21.53 31.56
CA GLU A 5 3.32 20.48 31.45
C GLU A 5 2.43 20.68 30.22
N GLY A 6 2.06 21.94 29.92
CA GLY A 6 1.34 22.28 28.70
C GLY A 6 2.15 22.02 27.43
N ALA A 7 3.45 22.37 27.44
CA ALA A 7 4.34 22.11 26.31
C ALA A 7 4.49 20.61 26.02
N PHE A 8 4.62 19.79 27.06
CA PHE A 8 4.73 18.34 26.93
C PHE A 8 3.45 17.71 26.36
N GLY A 9 2.28 18.16 26.83
CA GLY A 9 0.99 17.73 26.30
C GLY A 9 0.82 18.06 24.81
N VAL A 10 1.17 19.28 24.38
CA VAL A 10 1.09 19.69 22.96
C VAL A 10 2.08 18.92 22.10
N MET A 11 3.32 18.71 22.58
CA MET A 11 4.33 17.92 21.88
C MET A 11 3.88 16.46 21.74
N TYR A 12 3.30 15.88 22.79
CA TYR A 12 2.77 14.51 22.77
C TYR A 12 1.62 14.36 21.76
N VAL A 13 0.68 15.31 21.71
CA VAL A 13 -0.42 15.28 20.72
C VAL A 13 0.11 15.38 19.29
N LYS A 14 1.14 16.19 19.03
CA LYS A 14 1.81 16.26 17.73
C LYS A 14 2.59 14.99 17.40
N LEU A 15 3.23 14.36 18.39
CA LEU A 15 4.04 13.15 18.22
C LEU A 15 3.18 11.87 18.10
N LYS A 16 1.98 11.86 18.68
CA LYS A 16 1.04 10.74 18.67
C LYS A 16 0.81 10.13 17.27
N PRO A 17 0.47 10.88 16.21
CA PRO A 17 0.30 10.30 14.87
C PRO A 17 1.61 9.70 14.31
N HIS A 18 2.77 10.30 14.63
CA HIS A 18 4.06 9.78 14.19
C HIS A 18 4.39 8.45 14.88
N LEU A 19 4.19 8.34 16.20
CA LEU A 19 4.37 7.09 16.94
C LEU A 19 3.41 5.99 16.45
N LEU A 20 2.15 6.34 16.16
CA LEU A 20 1.18 5.41 15.59
C LEU A 20 1.62 4.90 14.22
N MET A 21 2.16 5.77 13.36
CA MET A 21 2.67 5.36 12.04
C MET A 21 3.84 4.38 12.17
N VAL A 22 4.78 4.64 13.08
CA VAL A 22 5.91 3.73 13.34
C VAL A 22 5.42 2.38 13.84
N LEU A 23 4.47 2.37 14.78
CA LEU A 23 3.89 1.13 15.30
C LEU A 23 3.17 0.33 14.20
N VAL A 24 2.39 1.00 13.35
CA VAL A 24 1.71 0.38 12.21
C VAL A 24 2.71 -0.24 11.25
N GLN A 25 3.80 0.46 10.92
CA GLN A 25 4.83 -0.05 10.03
C GLN A 25 5.54 -1.27 10.63
N LEU A 26 5.83 -1.26 11.93
CA LEU A 26 6.45 -2.39 12.63
C LEU A 26 5.54 -3.63 12.59
N VAL A 27 4.25 -3.45 12.87
CA VAL A 27 3.25 -4.52 12.78
C VAL A 27 3.13 -5.03 11.34
N LEU A 28 3.12 -4.14 10.34
CA LEU A 28 3.08 -4.53 8.93
C LEU A 28 4.31 -5.35 8.52
N SER A 29 5.51 -4.91 8.88
CA SER A 29 6.76 -5.64 8.62
C SER A 29 6.75 -7.02 9.24
N PHE A 30 6.36 -7.13 10.52
CA PHE A 30 6.24 -8.41 11.20
C PHE A 30 5.22 -9.34 10.53
N LEU A 31 4.07 -8.79 10.09
CA LEU A 31 3.07 -9.55 9.36
C LEU A 31 3.59 -10.03 8.00
N TYR A 32 4.43 -9.30 7.29
CA TYR A 32 5.02 -9.78 6.03
C TYR A 32 5.97 -10.95 6.25
N PHE A 33 6.78 -10.92 7.31
CA PHE A 33 7.59 -12.08 7.70
C PHE A 33 6.72 -13.29 8.06
N LEU A 34 5.65 -13.10 8.82
CA LEU A 34 4.72 -14.20 9.14
C LEU A 34 4.04 -14.77 7.89
N VAL A 35 3.66 -13.90 6.94
CA VAL A 35 3.09 -14.33 5.67
C VAL A 35 4.07 -15.19 4.90
N GLU A 36 5.31 -14.73 4.72
CA GLU A 36 6.35 -15.51 4.04
C GLU A 36 6.61 -16.86 4.76
N ALA A 37 6.73 -16.84 6.08
CA ALA A 37 6.90 -18.06 6.87
C ALA A 37 5.72 -19.04 6.71
N SER A 38 4.49 -18.52 6.61
CA SER A 38 3.28 -19.33 6.37
C SER A 38 3.23 -19.88 4.94
N LEU A 39 3.66 -19.10 3.94
CA LEU A 39 3.76 -19.51 2.55
C LEU A 39 4.77 -20.64 2.38
N ASN A 40 5.90 -20.57 3.09
CA ASN A 40 6.93 -21.62 3.09
C ASN A 40 6.43 -22.92 3.74
N LYS A 41 5.50 -22.84 4.70
CA LYS A 41 4.83 -23.99 5.32
C LYS A 41 3.61 -24.50 4.54
N ALA A 42 3.49 -24.15 3.26
CA ALA A 42 2.43 -24.59 2.33
C ALA A 42 1.00 -24.18 2.73
N MET A 43 0.80 -23.16 3.59
CA MET A 43 -0.53 -22.61 3.81
C MET A 43 -1.02 -21.88 2.56
N ASN A 44 -2.27 -22.15 2.17
CA ASN A 44 -2.90 -21.46 1.04
C ASN A 44 -3.00 -19.95 1.35
N PRO A 45 -2.34 -19.06 0.57
CA PRO A 45 -2.33 -17.63 0.84
C PRO A 45 -3.73 -17.01 0.89
N HIS A 46 -4.63 -17.57 0.08
CA HIS A 46 -6.02 -17.12 0.00
C HIS A 46 -6.78 -17.27 1.32
N VAL A 47 -6.46 -18.29 2.13
CA VAL A 47 -7.08 -18.52 3.44
C VAL A 47 -6.59 -17.47 4.44
N PHE A 48 -5.28 -17.23 4.49
CA PHE A 48 -4.68 -16.23 5.38
C PHE A 48 -5.23 -14.83 5.11
N VAL A 49 -5.31 -14.45 3.83
CA VAL A 49 -5.92 -13.20 3.37
C VAL A 49 -7.37 -13.08 3.85
N THR A 50 -8.16 -14.10 3.59
CA THR A 50 -9.60 -14.07 3.88
C THR A 50 -9.82 -13.93 5.38
N TYR A 51 -9.04 -14.64 6.18
CA TYR A 51 -9.06 -14.52 7.64
C TYR A 51 -8.74 -13.08 8.08
N ARG A 52 -7.67 -12.47 7.53
CA ARG A 52 -7.30 -11.09 7.88
C ARG A 52 -8.37 -10.07 7.53
N HIS A 53 -8.99 -10.20 6.35
CA HIS A 53 -10.08 -9.31 5.93
C HIS A 53 -11.35 -9.51 6.77
N ALA A 54 -11.68 -10.75 7.10
CA ALA A 54 -12.83 -11.06 7.95
C ALA A 54 -12.66 -10.48 9.36
N VAL A 55 -11.51 -10.72 10.00
CA VAL A 55 -11.19 -10.16 11.32
C VAL A 55 -11.17 -8.63 11.27
N GLY A 56 -10.52 -8.04 10.26
CA GLY A 56 -10.50 -6.59 10.07
C GLY A 56 -11.91 -6.00 9.92
N GLY A 57 -12.76 -6.65 9.12
CA GLY A 57 -14.16 -6.25 8.96
C GLY A 57 -14.94 -6.34 10.27
N ILE A 58 -14.86 -7.46 10.98
CA ILE A 58 -15.58 -7.68 12.25
C ILE A 58 -15.15 -6.69 13.33
N VAL A 59 -13.86 -6.32 13.38
CA VAL A 59 -13.35 -5.36 14.36
C VAL A 59 -13.72 -3.92 14.00
N VAL A 60 -13.63 -3.56 12.72
CA VAL A 60 -13.91 -2.19 12.26
C VAL A 60 -15.41 -1.89 12.22
N LEU A 61 -16.25 -2.87 11.88
CA LEU A 61 -17.70 -2.70 11.72
C LEU A 61 -18.42 -2.14 12.97
N PRO A 62 -18.26 -2.69 14.20
CA PRO A 62 -18.92 -2.14 15.38
C PRO A 62 -18.38 -0.75 15.72
N PHE A 63 -17.07 -0.53 15.53
CA PHE A 63 -16.45 0.77 15.79
C PHE A 63 -16.94 1.85 14.82
N ALA A 64 -17.03 1.52 13.52
CA ALA A 64 -17.59 2.39 12.49
C ALA A 64 -19.08 2.67 12.75
N TYR A 65 -19.86 1.64 13.11
CA TYR A 65 -21.29 1.80 13.40
C TYR A 65 -21.56 2.77 14.56
N ILE A 66 -20.83 2.64 15.67
CA ILE A 66 -21.02 3.50 16.85
C ILE A 66 -20.63 4.95 16.55
N ARG A 67 -19.50 5.16 15.84
CA ARG A 67 -18.93 6.50 15.65
C ARG A 67 -19.55 7.29 14.51
N GLU A 68 -19.83 6.65 13.38
CA GLU A 68 -20.24 7.34 12.15
C GLU A 68 -21.76 7.39 11.95
N ARG A 69 -22.59 6.83 12.86
CA ARG A 69 -24.07 6.80 12.73
C ARG A 69 -24.74 8.11 12.33
N LYS A 70 -24.14 9.27 12.67
CA LYS A 70 -24.73 10.59 12.42
C LYS A 70 -24.26 11.23 11.11
N THR A 71 -23.24 10.70 10.46
CA THR A 71 -22.53 11.34 9.34
C THR A 71 -22.58 10.53 8.04
N TRP A 72 -23.43 9.49 7.97
CA TRP A 72 -23.52 8.61 6.81
C TRP A 72 -23.89 9.41 5.55
N PRO A 73 -23.02 9.41 4.53
CA PRO A 73 -23.38 9.93 3.22
C PRO A 73 -24.52 9.09 2.64
N LYS A 74 -25.42 9.72 1.87
CA LYS A 74 -26.40 9.00 1.07
C LYS A 74 -25.67 8.21 -0.02
N LEU A 75 -25.48 6.91 0.21
CA LEU A 75 -24.94 6.00 -0.80
C LEU A 75 -26.07 5.59 -1.75
N THR A 76 -25.96 5.98 -3.02
CA THR A 76 -26.84 5.46 -4.07
C THR A 76 -26.50 3.99 -4.33
N LEU A 77 -27.48 3.14 -4.64
CA LEU A 77 -27.23 1.71 -4.92
C LEU A 77 -26.18 1.49 -6.01
N THR A 78 -26.16 2.34 -7.04
CA THR A 78 -25.13 2.30 -8.09
C THR A 78 -23.72 2.48 -7.53
N MET A 79 -23.50 3.49 -6.69
CA MET A 79 -22.20 3.72 -6.05
C MET A 79 -21.81 2.58 -5.11
N PHE A 80 -22.78 2.00 -4.42
CA PHE A 80 -22.54 0.84 -3.57
C PHE A 80 -22.08 -0.37 -4.41
N VAL A 81 -22.75 -0.63 -5.54
CA VAL A 81 -22.39 -1.72 -6.46
C VAL A 81 -21.02 -1.46 -7.10
N GLU A 82 -20.72 -0.24 -7.53
CA GLU A 82 -19.41 0.16 -8.04
C GLU A 82 -18.32 -0.02 -6.99
N LEU A 83 -18.55 0.45 -5.77
CA LEU A 83 -17.61 0.30 -4.65
C LEU A 83 -17.41 -1.17 -4.30
N PHE A 84 -18.46 -1.98 -4.34
CA PHE A 84 -18.41 -3.40 -4.06
C PHE A 84 -17.60 -4.15 -5.13
N PHE A 85 -17.90 -3.93 -6.41
CA PHE A 85 -17.18 -4.58 -7.50
C PHE A 85 -15.77 -4.08 -7.65
N LEU A 86 -15.53 -2.77 -7.45
CA LEU A 86 -14.20 -2.23 -7.27
C LEU A 86 -13.56 -3.07 -6.18
N SER A 87 -13.99 -2.92 -4.91
CA SER A 87 -13.48 -3.62 -3.72
C SER A 87 -13.20 -5.11 -3.91
N LEU A 88 -14.10 -5.84 -4.54
CA LEU A 88 -13.96 -7.27 -4.75
C LEU A 88 -12.85 -7.57 -5.77
N PHE A 89 -12.90 -6.97 -6.96
CA PHE A 89 -11.98 -7.32 -8.04
C PHE A 89 -10.56 -6.85 -7.77
N GLY A 90 -10.36 -5.59 -7.36
CA GLY A 90 -8.97 -5.11 -7.21
C GLY A 90 -8.33 -5.51 -5.90
N ILE A 91 -9.07 -5.76 -4.80
CA ILE A 91 -8.45 -6.39 -3.62
C ILE A 91 -8.01 -7.80 -3.99
N ARG A 92 -8.88 -8.61 -4.62
CA ARG A 92 -8.54 -9.98 -5.04
C ARG A 92 -7.35 -10.01 -5.99
N LEU A 93 -7.37 -9.19 -7.04
CA LEU A 93 -6.29 -9.11 -8.02
C LEU A 93 -4.98 -8.71 -7.36
N THR A 94 -5.01 -7.62 -6.58
CA THR A 94 -3.79 -7.05 -6.00
C THR A 94 -3.21 -7.95 -4.92
N LEU A 95 -4.05 -8.59 -4.11
CA LEU A 95 -3.59 -9.60 -3.17
C LEU A 95 -2.98 -10.79 -3.89
N ASN A 96 -3.63 -11.32 -4.92
CA ASN A 96 -3.08 -12.47 -5.64
C ASN A 96 -1.68 -12.14 -6.20
N MET A 97 -1.52 -10.98 -6.84
CA MET A 97 -0.23 -10.53 -7.35
C MET A 97 0.78 -10.27 -6.22
N PHE A 98 0.33 -9.74 -5.07
CA PHE A 98 1.15 -9.50 -3.88
C PHE A 98 1.70 -10.79 -3.27
N PHE A 99 0.86 -11.81 -3.09
CA PHE A 99 1.31 -13.10 -2.57
C PHE A 99 2.20 -13.82 -3.57
N ALA A 100 1.90 -13.69 -4.87
CA ALA A 100 2.74 -14.24 -5.91
C ALA A 100 4.10 -13.53 -5.96
N SER A 101 4.18 -12.20 -5.80
CA SER A 101 5.47 -11.49 -5.76
C SER A 101 6.29 -11.92 -4.54
N LEU A 102 5.68 -12.01 -3.36
CA LEU A 102 6.34 -12.45 -2.12
C LEU A 102 6.88 -13.88 -2.20
N LYS A 103 6.32 -14.75 -3.04
CA LYS A 103 6.85 -16.11 -3.26
C LYS A 103 8.16 -16.12 -4.04
N TYR A 104 8.43 -15.09 -4.84
CA TYR A 104 9.61 -15.00 -5.71
C TYR A 104 10.62 -13.95 -5.26
N THR A 105 10.32 -13.18 -4.21
CA THR A 105 11.12 -12.05 -3.73
C THR A 105 11.12 -11.98 -2.21
N SER A 106 12.05 -11.23 -1.62
CA SER A 106 12.14 -11.08 -0.16
C SER A 106 11.03 -10.18 0.42
N PRO A 107 10.61 -10.37 1.68
CA PRO A 107 9.70 -9.45 2.36
C PRO A 107 10.24 -8.03 2.45
N SER A 108 11.55 -7.88 2.58
CA SER A 108 12.24 -6.59 2.61
C SER A 108 12.01 -5.82 1.30
N PHE A 109 12.16 -6.51 0.16
CA PHE A 109 11.86 -5.93 -1.15
C PHE A 109 10.39 -5.47 -1.24
N VAL A 110 9.45 -6.35 -0.87
CA VAL A 110 8.01 -6.02 -0.92
C VAL A 110 7.66 -4.85 -0.01
N ALA A 111 8.21 -4.81 1.21
CA ALA A 111 8.02 -3.71 2.15
C ALA A 111 8.51 -2.37 1.55
N CYS A 112 9.63 -2.37 0.84
CA CYS A 112 10.12 -1.20 0.11
C CYS A 112 9.16 -0.81 -1.03
N MET A 113 8.68 -1.78 -1.83
CA MET A 113 7.75 -1.53 -2.94
C MET A 113 6.40 -0.97 -2.48
N ILE A 114 5.91 -1.37 -1.30
CA ILE A 114 4.67 -0.80 -0.72
C ILE A 114 4.83 0.69 -0.43
N ASN A 115 5.99 1.12 0.09
CA ASN A 115 6.24 2.55 0.32
C ASN A 115 6.21 3.32 -1.01
N THR A 116 6.71 2.71 -2.09
CA THR A 116 6.68 3.25 -3.45
C THR A 116 5.27 3.34 -4.03
N THR A 117 4.31 2.54 -3.55
CA THR A 117 2.90 2.61 -3.98
C THR A 117 2.32 4.00 -3.73
N SER A 118 2.68 4.66 -2.63
CA SER A 118 2.24 6.04 -2.35
C SER A 118 2.82 7.05 -3.35
N SER A 119 4.09 6.89 -3.71
CA SER A 119 4.79 7.69 -4.73
C SER A 119 4.19 7.48 -6.13
N LEU A 120 3.96 6.22 -6.54
CA LEU A 120 3.32 5.88 -7.81
C LEU A 120 1.90 6.43 -7.89
N THR A 121 1.15 6.38 -6.79
CA THR A 121 -0.20 6.96 -6.73
C THR A 121 -0.15 8.46 -7.01
N PHE A 122 0.80 9.18 -6.42
CA PHE A 122 1.00 10.60 -6.70
C PHE A 122 1.38 10.84 -8.17
N ILE A 123 2.33 10.08 -8.72
CA ILE A 123 2.76 10.22 -10.12
C ILE A 123 1.57 10.03 -11.08
N ILE A 124 0.78 8.97 -10.88
CA ILE A 124 -0.38 8.69 -11.73
C ILE A 124 -1.45 9.78 -11.52
N ALA A 125 -1.67 10.27 -10.30
CA ALA A 125 -2.61 11.35 -10.03
C ALA A 125 -2.22 12.66 -10.72
N VAL A 126 -0.92 13.00 -10.73
CA VAL A 126 -0.38 14.15 -11.47
C VAL A 126 -0.54 13.94 -12.98
N GLY A 127 -0.23 12.75 -13.49
CA GLY A 127 -0.40 12.40 -14.91
C GLY A 127 -1.85 12.47 -15.39
N LEU A 128 -2.80 12.03 -14.56
CA LEU A 128 -4.24 12.13 -14.82
C LEU A 128 -4.80 13.55 -14.56
N ARG A 129 -3.94 14.52 -14.22
CA ARG A 129 -4.32 15.90 -13.85
C ARG A 129 -5.34 15.97 -12.70
N LEU A 130 -5.38 14.94 -11.87
CA LEU A 130 -6.19 14.93 -10.64
C LEU A 130 -5.52 15.76 -9.54
N GLU A 131 -4.22 16.02 -9.66
CA GLU A 131 -3.43 16.81 -8.73
C GLU A 131 -2.57 17.83 -9.49
N VAL A 132 -2.71 19.11 -9.14
CA VAL A 132 -1.90 20.20 -9.69
C VAL A 132 -0.70 20.42 -8.76
N VAL A 133 0.51 20.23 -9.27
CA VAL A 133 1.73 20.37 -8.49
C VAL A 133 2.34 21.74 -8.69
N ASP A 134 2.18 22.60 -7.70
CA ASP A 134 2.91 23.87 -7.64
C ASP A 134 4.35 23.64 -7.17
N VAL A 135 5.25 23.37 -8.11
CA VAL A 135 6.70 23.20 -7.85
C VAL A 135 7.35 24.46 -7.28
N LYS A 136 6.71 25.62 -7.44
CA LYS A 136 7.16 26.89 -6.86
C LYS A 136 6.98 26.94 -5.34
N ASN A 137 6.02 26.19 -4.80
CA ASN A 137 5.81 26.10 -3.36
C ASN A 137 6.68 25.00 -2.75
N THR A 138 7.28 25.26 -1.59
CA THR A 138 8.11 24.30 -0.86
C THR A 138 7.36 22.99 -0.58
N ARG A 139 6.04 23.07 -0.37
CA ARG A 139 5.18 21.89 -0.20
C ARG A 139 5.10 21.02 -1.45
N GLY A 140 4.98 21.62 -2.63
CA GLY A 140 4.94 20.89 -3.90
C GLY A 140 6.29 20.25 -4.21
N LEU A 141 7.38 21.01 -4.03
CA LEU A 141 8.73 20.50 -4.19
C LEU A 141 9.04 19.34 -3.22
N ALA A 142 8.63 19.45 -1.95
CA ALA A 142 8.82 18.39 -0.96
C ALA A 142 8.08 17.09 -1.35
N LYS A 143 6.87 17.19 -1.93
CA LYS A 143 6.16 16.02 -2.46
C LYS A 143 6.94 15.36 -3.59
N VAL A 144 7.40 16.14 -4.57
CA VAL A 144 8.18 15.63 -5.71
C VAL A 144 9.47 14.99 -5.22
N PHE A 145 10.20 15.64 -4.32
CA PHE A 145 11.43 15.10 -3.74
C PHE A 145 11.19 13.77 -3.01
N GLY A 146 10.13 13.68 -2.20
CA GLY A 146 9.73 12.44 -1.55
C GLY A 146 9.41 11.32 -2.55
N THR A 147 8.75 11.65 -3.66
CA THR A 147 8.43 10.66 -4.71
C THR A 147 9.68 10.13 -5.41
N VAL A 148 10.62 11.01 -5.77
CA VAL A 148 11.89 10.64 -6.40
C VAL A 148 12.74 9.79 -5.46
N LEU A 149 12.87 10.20 -4.19
CA LEU A 149 13.63 9.46 -3.20
C LEU A 149 13.06 8.05 -2.97
N SER A 150 11.73 7.92 -2.95
CA SER A 150 11.05 6.63 -2.82
C SER A 150 11.28 5.72 -4.05
N LEU A 151 11.28 6.28 -5.26
CA LEU A 151 11.60 5.52 -6.48
C LEU A 151 13.05 5.04 -6.50
N ILE A 152 13.99 5.90 -6.08
CA ILE A 152 15.41 5.53 -5.99
C ILE A 152 15.59 4.37 -5.01
N GLY A 153 14.94 4.42 -3.84
CA GLY A 153 14.98 3.32 -2.86
C GLY A 153 14.44 2.00 -3.45
N ALA A 154 13.33 2.06 -4.19
CA ALA A 154 12.77 0.89 -4.87
C ALA A 154 13.72 0.30 -5.93
N LEU A 155 14.34 1.18 -6.73
CA LEU A 155 15.26 0.78 -7.78
C LEU A 155 16.51 0.11 -7.18
N ILE A 156 17.08 0.68 -6.12
CA ILE A 156 18.24 0.11 -5.42
C ILE A 156 17.90 -1.27 -4.86
N MET A 157 16.75 -1.44 -4.20
CA MET A 157 16.34 -2.74 -3.67
C MET A 157 16.10 -3.77 -4.78
N THR A 158 15.54 -3.33 -5.92
CA THR A 158 15.39 -4.18 -7.11
C THR A 158 16.75 -4.63 -7.64
N LEU A 159 17.71 -3.72 -7.78
CA LEU A 159 19.04 -4.07 -8.27
C LEU A 159 19.81 -4.95 -7.26
N TYR A 160 19.65 -4.69 -5.96
CA TYR A 160 20.33 -5.43 -4.90
C TYR A 160 19.88 -6.88 -4.81
N GLU A 161 18.58 -7.17 -4.84
CA GLU A 161 18.07 -8.55 -4.88
C GLU A 161 18.47 -9.26 -6.17
N GLY A 162 18.46 -8.54 -7.30
CA GLY A 162 18.92 -9.08 -8.58
C GLY A 162 20.39 -9.51 -8.54
N HIS A 163 21.26 -8.74 -7.87
CA HIS A 163 22.69 -9.02 -7.78
C HIS A 163 23.04 -10.00 -6.65
N THR A 164 22.34 -9.95 -5.50
CA THR A 164 22.56 -10.87 -4.36
C THR A 164 22.35 -12.32 -4.78
N ILE A 165 21.37 -12.56 -5.66
CA ILE A 165 21.12 -13.90 -6.19
C ILE A 165 22.21 -14.34 -7.19
N HIS A 166 22.82 -13.40 -7.93
CA HIS A 166 24.01 -13.67 -8.77
C HIS A 166 25.25 -13.99 -7.93
N SER A 167 25.47 -13.30 -6.80
CA SER A 167 26.68 -13.46 -5.98
C SER A 167 26.74 -14.78 -5.21
N LEU A 168 25.61 -15.44 -4.93
CA LEU A 168 25.62 -16.76 -4.29
C LEU A 168 26.03 -17.90 -5.25
N GLN A 169 26.34 -17.59 -6.52
CA GLN A 169 26.62 -18.56 -7.59
C GLN A 169 28.09 -18.91 -7.80
N GLY A 170 28.88 -19.05 -6.73
CA GLY A 170 30.18 -19.73 -6.79
C GLY A 170 30.10 -21.22 -7.16
N ALA A 171 28.93 -21.78 -7.50
CA ALA A 171 28.73 -23.19 -7.84
C ALA A 171 28.48 -23.39 -9.36
N PRO A 172 29.27 -24.24 -10.04
CA PRO A 172 29.35 -24.30 -11.49
C PRO A 172 28.21 -25.15 -12.08
N LEU A 173 27.04 -24.57 -12.34
CA LEU A 173 25.98 -25.25 -13.13
C LEU A 173 25.15 -24.20 -13.89
N HIS A 174 25.59 -23.93 -15.12
CA HIS A 174 25.07 -22.97 -16.10
C HIS A 174 23.57 -23.10 -16.43
N VAL A 175 22.91 -24.18 -15.96
CA VAL A 175 21.48 -24.46 -16.19
C VAL A 175 20.57 -23.88 -15.08
N ARG A 176 21.08 -23.70 -13.86
CA ARG A 176 20.25 -23.24 -12.73
C ARG A 176 20.10 -21.71 -12.67
N GLY A 177 21.13 -20.98 -13.12
CA GLY A 177 21.13 -19.52 -13.13
C GLY A 177 19.99 -18.92 -13.96
N ASN A 178 19.72 -19.50 -15.14
CA ASN A 178 18.68 -18.99 -16.04
C ASN A 178 17.27 -19.13 -15.45
N LEU A 179 16.98 -20.25 -14.77
CA LEU A 179 15.68 -20.46 -14.12
C LEU A 179 15.49 -19.55 -12.90
N VAL A 180 16.51 -19.41 -12.05
CA VAL A 180 16.46 -18.56 -10.86
C VAL A 180 16.34 -17.08 -11.26
N HIS A 181 17.15 -16.63 -12.23
CA HIS A 181 17.09 -15.28 -12.77
C HIS A 181 15.69 -14.97 -13.36
N LYS A 182 15.12 -15.92 -14.12
CA LYS A 182 13.77 -15.79 -14.69
C LYS A 182 12.69 -15.70 -13.61
N ASN A 183 12.81 -16.46 -12.52
CA ASN A 183 11.86 -16.42 -11.41
C ASN A 183 11.93 -15.12 -10.63
N TRP A 184 13.13 -14.62 -10.35
CA TRP A 184 13.32 -13.35 -9.65
C TRP A 184 12.84 -12.15 -10.47
N ILE A 185 13.21 -12.07 -11.75
CA ILE A 185 12.71 -11.02 -12.67
C ILE A 185 11.18 -11.05 -12.71
N LYS A 186 10.59 -12.26 -12.77
CA LYS A 186 9.14 -12.43 -12.74
C LYS A 186 8.55 -11.90 -11.44
N GLY A 187 9.18 -12.14 -10.29
CA GLY A 187 8.81 -11.59 -8.99
C GLY A 187 8.85 -10.05 -8.99
N SER A 188 9.93 -9.46 -9.49
CA SER A 188 10.10 -8.00 -9.57
C SER A 188 9.06 -7.34 -10.49
N ILE A 189 8.86 -7.86 -11.71
CA ILE A 189 7.84 -7.36 -12.65
C ILE A 189 6.44 -7.48 -12.04
N LEU A 190 6.14 -8.63 -11.44
CA LEU A 190 4.85 -8.87 -10.80
C LEU A 190 4.63 -7.94 -9.61
N SER A 191 5.67 -7.62 -8.84
CA SER A 191 5.61 -6.65 -7.76
C SER A 191 5.34 -5.24 -8.28
N VAL A 192 6.02 -4.80 -9.34
CA VAL A 192 5.77 -3.48 -9.97
C VAL A 192 4.34 -3.41 -10.50
N ALA A 193 3.88 -4.45 -11.18
CA ALA A 193 2.49 -4.55 -11.64
C ALA A 193 1.48 -4.52 -10.48
N SER A 194 1.80 -5.16 -9.36
CA SER A 194 0.99 -5.10 -8.14
C SER A 194 0.90 -3.67 -7.61
N CYS A 195 2.02 -2.96 -7.53
CA CYS A 195 2.07 -1.57 -7.07
C CYS A 195 1.26 -0.65 -7.98
N ILE A 196 1.39 -0.78 -9.31
CA ILE A 196 0.61 0.00 -10.28
C ILE A 196 -0.89 -0.31 -10.12
N SER A 197 -1.25 -1.58 -10.00
CA SER A 197 -2.64 -2.00 -9.78
C SER A 197 -3.22 -1.40 -8.50
N TRP A 198 -2.44 -1.41 -7.41
CA TRP A 198 -2.81 -0.80 -6.13
C TRP A 198 -2.92 0.73 -6.23
N SER A 199 -2.03 1.40 -6.97
CA SER A 199 -2.10 2.84 -7.19
C SER A 199 -3.32 3.25 -8.02
N LEU A 200 -3.61 2.53 -9.11
CA LEU A 200 -4.80 2.74 -9.93
C LEU A 200 -6.06 2.54 -9.11
N TRP A 201 -6.08 1.49 -8.29
CA TRP A 201 -7.15 1.25 -7.34
C TRP A 201 -7.41 2.43 -6.41
N TYR A 202 -6.37 2.95 -5.75
CA TYR A 202 -6.51 4.09 -4.85
C TYR A 202 -7.05 5.33 -5.58
N ILE A 203 -6.64 5.54 -6.83
CA ILE A 203 -7.15 6.63 -7.65
C ILE A 203 -8.62 6.42 -7.99
N LEU A 204 -9.03 5.23 -8.41
CA LEU A 204 -10.43 4.90 -8.66
C LEU A 204 -11.29 5.12 -7.41
N GLN A 205 -10.81 4.68 -6.24
CA GLN A 205 -11.47 4.93 -4.96
C GLN A 205 -11.62 6.43 -4.67
N SER A 206 -10.59 7.24 -4.99
CA SER A 206 -10.64 8.70 -4.82
C SER A 206 -11.63 9.39 -5.77
N ILE A 207 -11.83 8.82 -6.96
CA ILE A 207 -12.78 9.35 -7.95
C ILE A 207 -14.21 9.02 -7.50
N LEU A 208 -14.45 7.79 -7.04
CA LEU A 208 -15.76 7.38 -6.49
C LEU A 208 -16.15 8.21 -5.25
N ASP A 209 -15.20 8.48 -4.34
CA ASP A 209 -15.45 9.33 -3.17
C ASP A 209 -15.81 10.77 -3.58
N ARG A 210 -15.09 11.34 -4.56
CA ARG A 210 -15.43 12.66 -5.12
C ARG A 210 -16.80 12.67 -5.78
N GLY A 211 -17.15 11.61 -6.51
CA GLY A 211 -18.49 11.44 -7.10
C GLY A 211 -19.58 11.43 -6.04
N THR A 212 -19.38 10.68 -4.95
CA THR A 212 -20.30 10.57 -3.81
C THR A 212 -20.51 11.93 -3.14
N LYS A 213 -19.42 12.65 -2.84
CA LYS A 213 -19.48 14.00 -2.25
C LYS A 213 -20.22 14.99 -3.13
N ARG A 214 -20.02 14.93 -4.46
CA ARG A 214 -20.70 15.82 -5.41
C ARG A 214 -22.21 15.54 -5.46
N ALA A 215 -22.61 14.28 -5.48
CA ALA A 215 -24.02 13.90 -5.46
C ALA A 215 -24.71 14.37 -4.17
N SER A 216 -24.07 14.19 -3.01
CA SER A 216 -24.62 14.64 -1.73
C SER A 216 -24.75 16.16 -1.63
N LEU A 217 -23.88 16.94 -2.30
CA LEU A 217 -23.97 18.41 -2.30
C LEU A 217 -25.17 18.91 -3.14
N CYS A 218 -25.50 18.25 -4.24
CA CYS A 218 -26.65 18.60 -5.08
C CYS A 218 -28.01 18.32 -4.42
N GLU A 219 -28.10 17.37 -3.48
CA GLU A 219 -29.34 17.12 -2.73
C GLU A 219 -29.61 18.15 -1.61
N HIS A 220 -28.62 19.00 -1.28
CA HIS A 220 -28.75 20.06 -0.27
C HIS A 220 -29.01 21.45 -0.87
N VAL A 221 -29.19 21.56 -2.19
CA VAL A 221 -29.63 22.77 -2.90
C VAL A 221 -31.04 22.56 -3.40
#